data_AF-A0A960NM76-F1
#
_entry.id   AF-A0A960NM76-F1
#
_cell.length_a   1.000
_cell.length_b   1.000
_cell.length_c   1.000
_cell.angle_alpha   90.00
_cell.angle_beta   90.00
_cell.angle_gamma   90.00
#
_symmetry.space_group_name_H-M   'P 1'
#
loop_
_entity.id
_entity.type
_entity.pdbx_description
1 polymer ?
#
loop_
_entity_poly.entity_id
_entity_poly.type
_entity_poly.pdbx_seq_one_letter_code
_entity_poly.pdbx_strand_id
1 'polypeptide(L)'
;MADLSINLAGIRSPNPFWVASAPPSNTAYQCHRAFEAGWGGVVWKTIGDPIVNVSSRYSSHNVGGMRMVGFNNIELISDRSIEVNFKEIKECKERWPDRAVIASLMTDTRENWHDMMKRARDAGAEV
;
A
#
# COMPACT_ATOMS: atom_id res chain seq x y z
N MET A 1 -10.04 21.32 19.66
CA MET A 1 -9.12 20.22 19.27
C MET A 1 -8.79 20.44 17.80
N ALA A 2 -7.56 20.16 17.35
CA ALA A 2 -7.18 20.39 15.95
C ALA A 2 -7.83 19.35 15.02
N ASP A 3 -8.30 19.78 13.85
CA ASP A 3 -8.75 18.90 12.77
C ASP A 3 -7.55 18.57 11.88
N LEU A 4 -7.28 17.28 11.68
CA LEU A 4 -6.20 16.78 10.85
C LEU A 4 -6.70 16.23 9.51
N SER A 5 -8.00 16.28 9.23
CA SER A 5 -8.55 15.76 7.98
C SER A 5 -7.94 16.45 6.75
N ILE A 6 -7.76 15.69 5.69
CA ILE A 6 -7.18 16.20 4.44
C ILE A 6 -8.02 15.84 3.22
N ASN A 7 -7.84 16.64 2.18
CA ASN A 7 -8.24 16.31 0.82
C ASN A 7 -7.03 16.58 -0.08
N LEU A 8 -6.39 15.52 -0.55
CA LEU A 8 -5.24 15.59 -1.46
C LEU A 8 -5.66 15.04 -2.82
N ALA A 9 -5.71 15.92 -3.83
CA ALA A 9 -6.12 15.56 -5.19
C ALA A 9 -7.49 14.84 -5.29
N GLY A 10 -8.42 15.14 -4.37
CA GLY A 10 -9.74 14.49 -4.32
C GLY A 10 -9.80 13.29 -3.34
N ILE A 11 -8.65 12.79 -2.87
CA ILE A 11 -8.56 11.70 -1.90
C ILE A 11 -8.75 12.27 -0.50
N ARG A 12 -9.82 11.87 0.17
CA ARG A 12 -10.14 12.29 1.54
C ARG A 12 -9.65 11.26 2.54
N SER A 13 -9.06 11.72 3.64
CA SER A 13 -8.67 10.87 4.77
C SER A 13 -8.78 11.62 6.10
N PRO A 14 -8.95 10.93 7.25
CA PRO A 14 -9.13 11.57 8.56
C PRO A 14 -7.84 12.21 9.10
N ASN A 15 -6.69 11.86 8.52
CA ASN A 15 -5.39 12.46 8.81
C ASN A 15 -4.42 12.25 7.62
N PRO A 16 -3.30 13.00 7.54
CA PRO A 16 -2.34 12.90 6.44
C PRO A 16 -1.33 11.76 6.58
N PHE A 17 -1.43 10.92 7.61
CA PHE A 17 -0.43 9.88 7.89
C PHE A 17 -0.85 8.57 7.25
N TRP A 18 -0.15 8.19 6.17
CA TRP A 18 -0.45 6.98 5.39
C TRP A 18 0.71 6.00 5.36
N VAL A 19 0.40 4.70 5.39
CA VAL A 19 1.42 3.64 5.25
C VAL A 19 1.87 3.59 3.79
N ALA A 20 3.18 3.68 3.54
CA ALA A 20 3.74 3.62 2.20
C ALA A 20 3.61 2.21 1.58
N SER A 21 3.70 2.12 0.25
CA SER A 21 3.75 0.85 -0.49
C SER A 21 5.03 0.08 -0.16
N ALA A 22 4.92 -0.89 0.75
CA ALA A 22 6.07 -1.52 1.42
C ALA A 22 5.61 -2.83 2.10
N PRO A 23 6.51 -3.60 2.77
CA PRO A 23 6.10 -4.78 3.53
C PRO A 23 4.92 -4.56 4.48
N PRO A 24 4.75 -3.39 5.15
CA PRO A 24 3.61 -3.15 6.03
C PRO A 24 2.26 -2.94 5.35
N SER A 25 2.15 -3.01 4.02
CA SER A 25 0.90 -2.80 3.28
C SER A 25 0.64 -3.86 2.20
N ASN A 26 1.10 -5.09 2.42
CA ASN A 26 1.01 -6.19 1.46
C ASN A 26 -0.26 -7.05 1.60
N THR A 27 -1.00 -6.94 2.70
CA THR A 27 -2.20 -7.75 2.98
C THR A 27 -3.33 -6.97 3.67
N ALA A 28 -4.57 -7.46 3.55
CA ALA A 28 -5.73 -6.95 4.31
C ALA A 28 -5.49 -6.96 5.81
N TYR A 29 -4.84 -8.00 6.34
CA TYR A 29 -4.47 -8.05 7.76
C TYR A 29 -3.66 -6.82 8.17
N GLN A 30 -2.64 -6.45 7.39
CA GLN A 30 -1.81 -5.30 7.71
C GLN A 30 -2.56 -3.98 7.55
N CYS A 31 -3.37 -3.86 6.50
CA CYS A 31 -4.24 -2.72 6.27
C CYS A 31 -5.21 -2.49 7.45
N HIS A 32 -5.91 -3.53 7.90
CA HIS A 32 -6.78 -3.46 9.07
C HIS A 32 -6.03 -3.06 10.34
N ARG A 33 -4.85 -3.64 10.58
CA ARG A 33 -4.03 -3.28 11.74
C ARG A 33 -3.58 -1.82 11.70
N ALA A 34 -3.27 -1.27 10.52
CA ALA A 34 -2.94 0.13 10.35
C ALA A 34 -4.16 1.02 10.65
N PHE A 35 -5.32 0.70 10.11
CA PHE A 35 -6.54 1.48 10.35
C PHE A 35 -7.04 1.43 11.79
N GLU A 36 -6.97 0.26 12.43
CA GLU A 36 -7.24 0.09 13.87
C GLU A 36 -6.27 0.93 14.73
N ALA A 37 -5.03 1.09 14.29
CA ALA A 37 -4.03 1.95 14.94
C ALA A 37 -4.19 3.45 14.62
N GLY A 38 -5.14 3.82 13.76
CA GLY A 38 -5.49 5.21 13.46
C GLY A 38 -4.86 5.81 12.20
N TRP A 39 -4.12 5.04 11.40
CA TRP A 39 -3.55 5.52 10.13
C TRP A 39 -4.65 6.03 9.19
N GLY A 40 -4.47 7.20 8.59
CA GLY A 40 -5.47 7.82 7.71
C GLY A 40 -5.63 7.11 6.37
N GLY A 41 -4.64 6.34 5.97
CA GLY A 41 -4.63 5.66 4.69
C GLY A 41 -3.50 4.64 4.54
N VAL A 42 -3.56 3.83 3.50
CA VAL A 42 -2.48 2.94 3.07
C VAL A 42 -2.28 3.07 1.56
N VAL A 43 -1.04 2.99 1.13
CA VAL A 43 -0.68 2.71 -0.26
C VAL A 43 -0.33 1.22 -0.31
N TRP A 44 -1.15 0.45 -1.02
CA TRP A 44 -1.00 -1.00 -1.13
C TRP A 44 0.34 -1.38 -1.74
N LYS A 45 0.94 -2.49 -1.32
CA LYS A 45 2.19 -3.01 -1.93
C LYS A 45 1.98 -3.17 -3.45
N THR A 46 2.96 -2.74 -4.22
CA THR A 46 2.89 -2.72 -5.69
C THR A 46 2.38 -4.04 -6.26
N ILE A 47 1.31 -3.95 -7.05
CA ILE A 47 0.62 -5.07 -7.70
C ILE A 47 1.07 -5.12 -9.16
N GLY A 48 1.49 -6.30 -9.59
CA GLY A 48 1.86 -6.61 -10.97
C GLY A 48 1.97 -8.13 -11.11
N ASP A 49 2.65 -8.59 -12.15
CA ASP A 49 2.90 -10.02 -12.33
C ASP A 49 3.70 -10.57 -11.14
N PRO A 50 3.19 -11.60 -10.42
CA PRO A 50 3.81 -12.09 -9.21
C PRO A 50 5.27 -12.49 -9.42
N ILE A 51 6.15 -12.00 -8.55
CA ILE A 51 7.59 -12.25 -8.64
C ILE A 51 8.15 -12.82 -7.35
N VAL A 52 9.10 -13.76 -7.48
CA VAL A 52 9.72 -14.41 -6.33
C VAL A 52 10.84 -13.54 -5.79
N ASN A 53 10.72 -13.17 -4.52
CA ASN A 53 11.75 -12.42 -3.79
C ASN A 53 12.90 -13.33 -3.34
N VAL A 54 14.10 -12.76 -3.22
CA VAL A 54 15.23 -13.39 -2.53
C VAL A 54 15.14 -13.19 -1.01
N SER A 55 15.93 -13.96 -0.25
CA SER A 55 16.06 -13.82 1.21
C SER A 55 17.23 -12.90 1.58
N SER A 56 17.30 -12.48 2.85
CA SER A 56 18.27 -11.48 3.33
C SER A 56 18.21 -10.15 2.56
N ARG A 57 17.01 -9.80 2.11
CA ARG A 57 16.72 -8.65 1.24
C ARG A 57 16.53 -7.32 1.98
N TYR A 58 16.73 -7.32 3.29
CA TYR A 58 16.66 -6.12 4.14
C TYR A 58 17.93 -6.03 4.99
N SER A 59 18.49 -4.83 5.10
CA SER A 59 19.61 -4.54 5.98
C SER A 59 19.38 -3.23 6.72
N SER A 60 19.86 -3.15 7.96
CA SER A 60 19.83 -1.93 8.77
C SER A 60 21.05 -1.06 8.45
N HIS A 61 20.84 0.24 8.33
CA HIS A 61 21.91 1.23 8.30
C HIS A 61 22.22 1.74 9.71
N ASN A 62 23.51 1.85 10.02
CA ASN A 62 24.02 2.38 11.28
C ASN A 62 24.91 3.59 10.98
N VAL A 63 24.78 4.67 11.74
CA VAL A 63 25.54 5.90 11.53
C VAL A 63 26.07 6.40 12.88
N GLY A 64 27.39 6.62 12.97
CA GLY A 64 27.99 7.25 14.16
C GLY A 64 27.69 6.55 15.50
N GLY A 65 27.59 5.22 15.51
CA GLY A 65 27.22 4.44 16.71
C GLY A 65 25.73 4.32 16.97
N MET A 66 24.88 5.08 16.28
CA MET A 66 23.43 4.88 16.28
C MET A 66 23.07 3.68 15.40
N ARG A 67 22.35 2.71 15.97
CA ARG A 67 21.90 1.52 15.25
C ARG A 67 20.54 1.75 14.59
N MET A 68 20.35 1.18 13.39
CA MET A 68 19.07 1.12 12.69
C MET A 68 18.43 2.50 12.44
N VAL A 69 19.23 3.45 11.96
CA VAL A 69 18.74 4.79 11.57
C VAL A 69 17.98 4.77 10.25
N GLY A 70 18.07 3.66 9.51
CA GLY A 70 17.34 3.43 8.27
C GLY A 70 17.49 1.99 7.80
N PHE A 71 16.88 1.69 6.65
CA PHE A 71 16.93 0.37 6.01
C PHE A 71 17.31 0.50 4.54
N ASN A 72 18.02 -0.49 4.02
CA ASN A 72 18.13 -0.75 2.58
C ASN A 72 17.41 -2.05 2.27
N ASN A 73 16.82 -2.11 1.08
CA ASN A 73 16.18 -3.30 0.59
C ASN A 73 16.46 -3.57 -0.89
N ILE A 74 16.37 -4.84 -1.24
CA ILE A 74 16.30 -5.36 -2.61
C ILE A 74 15.00 -6.14 -2.82
N GLU A 75 13.93 -5.77 -2.11
CA GLU A 75 12.62 -6.38 -2.28
C GLU A 75 11.94 -5.88 -3.56
N LEU A 76 11.27 -6.79 -4.24
CA LEU A 76 10.53 -6.52 -5.46
C LEU A 76 9.08 -6.10 -5.15
N ILE A 77 8.21 -6.18 -6.15
CA ILE A 77 6.76 -5.99 -5.99
C ILE A 77 6.12 -7.14 -5.19
N SER A 78 4.80 -7.13 -5.03
CA SER A 78 4.08 -8.20 -4.34
C SER A 78 4.33 -9.57 -5.00
N ASP A 79 4.54 -10.60 -4.19
CA ASP A 79 4.60 -12.00 -4.59
C ASP A 79 3.20 -12.66 -4.63
N ARG A 80 2.15 -11.88 -4.33
CA ARG A 80 0.76 -12.33 -4.23
C ARG A 80 0.02 -12.11 -5.54
N SER A 81 -0.97 -12.95 -5.81
CA SER A 81 -1.76 -12.82 -7.04
C SER A 81 -2.52 -11.50 -7.11
N ILE A 82 -2.75 -11.03 -8.32
CA ILE A 82 -3.48 -9.78 -8.58
C ILE A 82 -4.91 -9.87 -8.05
N GLU A 83 -5.54 -11.04 -8.17
CA GLU A 83 -6.91 -11.32 -7.72
C GLU A 83 -7.05 -11.19 -6.21
N VAL A 84 -6.08 -11.74 -5.46
CA VAL A 84 -6.08 -11.68 -3.99
C VAL A 84 -5.91 -10.24 -3.53
N ASN A 85 -4.98 -9.49 -4.14
CA ASN A 85 -4.76 -8.09 -3.80
C ASN A 85 -6.02 -7.24 -4.01
N PHE A 86 -6.67 -7.31 -5.17
CA PHE A 86 -7.89 -6.52 -5.42
C PHE A 86 -9.09 -6.97 -4.58
N LYS A 87 -9.23 -8.27 -4.29
CA LYS A 87 -10.25 -8.76 -3.36
C LYS A 87 -10.06 -8.15 -1.97
N GLU A 88 -8.82 -8.12 -1.48
CA GLU A 88 -8.48 -7.59 -0.16
C GLU A 88 -8.58 -6.06 -0.08
N ILE A 89 -8.22 -5.35 -1.15
CA ILE A 89 -8.45 -3.91 -1.26
C ILE A 89 -9.94 -3.60 -1.11
N LYS A 90 -10.80 -4.35 -1.82
CA LYS A 90 -12.25 -4.17 -1.75
C LYS A 90 -12.78 -4.39 -0.34
N GLU A 91 -12.38 -5.49 0.30
CA GLU A 91 -12.70 -5.76 1.70
C GLU A 91 -12.27 -4.61 2.63
N CYS A 92 -11.06 -4.08 2.44
CA CYS A 92 -10.56 -2.96 3.23
C CYS A 92 -11.39 -1.69 3.03
N LYS A 93 -11.77 -1.36 1.79
CA LYS A 93 -12.60 -0.19 1.48
C LYS A 93 -14.01 -0.33 2.00
N GLU A 94 -14.61 -1.53 1.94
CA GLU A 94 -15.94 -1.80 2.49
C GLU A 94 -15.97 -1.65 4.01
N ARG A 95 -14.93 -2.14 4.70
CA ARG A 95 -14.84 -2.05 6.16
C ARG A 95 -14.42 -0.67 6.68
N TRP A 96 -13.63 0.07 5.91
CA TRP A 96 -13.03 1.35 6.30
C TRP A 96 -13.29 2.45 5.24
N PRO A 97 -14.56 2.84 5.02
CA PRO A 97 -14.93 3.73 3.94
C PRO A 97 -14.37 5.16 4.10
N ASP A 98 -14.03 5.56 5.33
CA ASP A 98 -13.44 6.85 5.67
C ASP A 98 -11.91 6.90 5.45
N ARG A 99 -11.26 5.76 5.17
CA ARG A 99 -9.80 5.66 4.99
C ARG A 99 -9.41 5.57 3.52
N ALA A 100 -8.27 6.16 3.19
CA ALA A 100 -7.68 6.06 1.86
C ALA A 100 -7.00 4.70 1.67
N VAL A 101 -7.26 4.03 0.54
CA VAL A 101 -6.57 2.83 0.06
C VAL A 101 -6.16 3.07 -1.39
N ILE A 102 -4.89 3.40 -1.58
CA ILE A 102 -4.32 3.66 -2.91
C ILE A 102 -3.71 2.37 -3.45
N ALA A 103 -4.06 1.97 -4.67
CA ALA A 103 -3.43 0.82 -5.33
C ALA A 103 -2.12 1.24 -6.02
N SER A 104 -0.97 0.77 -5.53
CA SER A 104 0.29 0.89 -6.28
C SER A 104 0.34 -0.19 -7.36
N LEU A 105 0.56 0.20 -8.62
CA LEU A 105 0.51 -0.70 -9.77
C LEU A 105 1.83 -0.64 -10.55
N MET A 106 2.27 -1.76 -11.12
CA MET A 106 3.40 -1.82 -12.04
C MET A 106 3.12 -2.84 -13.14
N THR A 107 3.11 -2.38 -14.39
CA THR A 107 2.89 -3.22 -15.58
C THR A 107 3.58 -2.64 -16.81
N ASP A 108 3.63 -3.41 -17.89
CA ASP A 108 4.54 -3.28 -19.02
C ASP A 108 3.90 -2.72 -20.31
N THR A 109 2.59 -2.88 -20.48
CA THR A 109 1.86 -2.42 -21.68
C THR A 109 0.73 -1.46 -21.34
N ARG A 110 0.34 -0.64 -22.32
CA ARG A 110 -0.79 0.31 -22.16
C ARG A 110 -2.10 -0.42 -21.87
N GLU A 111 -2.31 -1.55 -22.51
CA GLU A 111 -3.49 -2.40 -22.37
C GLU A 111 -3.58 -2.94 -20.94
N ASN A 112 -2.46 -3.46 -20.41
CA ASN A 112 -2.39 -3.92 -19.03
C ASN A 112 -2.57 -2.78 -18.03
N TRP A 113 -2.01 -1.59 -18.31
CA TRP A 113 -2.25 -0.40 -17.49
C TRP A 113 -3.73 -0.05 -17.43
N HIS A 114 -4.45 -0.06 -18.56
CA HIS A 114 -5.88 0.20 -18.58
C HIS A 114 -6.68 -0.87 -17.82
N ASP A 115 -6.33 -2.14 -17.92
CA ASP A 115 -6.99 -3.23 -17.19
C ASP A 115 -6.79 -3.09 -15.68
N MET A 116 -5.54 -2.97 -15.23
CA MET A 116 -5.18 -2.84 -13.82
C MET A 116 -5.83 -1.61 -13.17
N MET A 117 -5.89 -0.48 -13.88
CA MET A 117 -6.58 0.72 -13.41
C MET A 117 -8.09 0.54 -13.26
N LYS A 118 -8.73 -0.21 -14.18
CA LYS A 118 -10.16 -0.54 -14.04
C LYS A 118 -10.37 -1.42 -12.82
N ARG A 119 -9.58 -2.48 -12.66
CA ARG A 119 -9.65 -3.40 -11.51
C ARG A 119 -9.43 -2.69 -10.18
N ALA A 120 -8.48 -1.75 -10.11
CA ALA A 120 -8.25 -0.93 -8.93
C ALA A 120 -9.48 -0.08 -8.58
N ARG A 121 -10.08 0.60 -9.56
CA ARG A 121 -11.31 1.39 -9.34
C ARG A 121 -12.51 0.51 -8.97
N ASP A 122 -12.66 -0.65 -9.60
CA ASP A 122 -13.75 -1.59 -9.30
C ASP A 122 -13.62 -2.18 -7.87
N ALA A 123 -12.39 -2.29 -7.37
CA ALA A 123 -12.11 -2.63 -5.97
C ALA A 123 -12.31 -1.45 -5.00
N GLY A 124 -12.63 -0.25 -5.50
CA GLY A 124 -12.85 0.95 -4.69
C GLY A 124 -11.58 1.67 -4.25
N ALA A 125 -10.41 1.32 -4.80
CA ALA A 125 -9.16 2.02 -4.52
C ALA A 125 -9.16 3.43 -5.12
N GLU A 126 -8.46 4.34 -4.48
CA GLU A 126 -8.13 5.63 -5.09
C GLU A 126 -6.95 5.47 -6.07
N VAL A 127 -7.00 6.23 -7.18
CA VAL A 127 -6.04 6.22 -8.30
C VAL A 127 -5.68 7.62 -8.76
#